data_AF-A0A645IT03-F1
#
_entry.id   AF-A0A645IT03-F1
#
_cell.length_a   1.000
_cell.length_b   1.000
_cell.length_c   1.000
_cell.angle_alpha   90.00
_cell.angle_beta   90.00
_cell.angle_gamma   90.00
#
_symmetry.space_group_name_H-M   'P 1'
#
loop_
_entity.id
_entity.type
_entity.pdbx_description
1 polymer ?
#
loop_
_entity_poly.entity_id
_entity_poly.type
_entity_poly.pdbx_seq_one_letter_code
_entity_poly.pdbx_strand_id
1 'polypeptide(L)' 'MNAANEVAVHHYLKGGMKFSAIPKVIENVLSGTKFVAEPTLEEIFDTDMLAREQANIEKRKFN' A
#
# COMPACT_ATOMS: atom_id res chain seq x y z
N MET A 1 3.91 -6.27 -1.27
CA MET A 1 3.44 -5.11 -2.08
C MET A 1 2.11 -5.29 -2.79
N ASN A 2 1.41 -6.41 -2.62
CA ASN A 2 0.09 -6.56 -3.26
C ASN A 2 -0.97 -5.69 -2.56
N ALA A 3 -1.01 -5.70 -1.22
CA ALA A 3 -1.90 -4.87 -0.39
C ALA A 3 -1.92 -3.38 -0.76
N ALA A 4 -0.75 -2.74 -0.87
CA ALA A 4 -0.65 -1.32 -1.21
C ALA A 4 -1.23 -1.03 -2.60
N ASN A 5 -0.94 -1.89 -3.57
CA ASN A 5 -1.45 -1.79 -4.93
C ASN A 5 -2.98 -1.94 -4.96
N GLU A 6 -3.53 -2.94 -4.26
CA GLU A 6 -4.97 -3.15 -4.17
C GLU A 6 -5.72 -1.93 -3.62
N VAL A 7 -5.22 -1.32 -2.55
CA VAL A 7 -5.81 -0.11 -1.96
C VAL A 7 -5.73 1.07 -2.93
N ALA A 8 -4.58 1.30 -3.55
CA ALA A 8 -4.39 2.42 -4.48
C ALA A 8 -5.25 2.28 -5.75
N VAL A 9 -5.29 1.09 -6.36
CA VAL A 9 -6.11 0.81 -7.54
C VAL A 9 -7.59 0.92 -7.21
N HIS A 10 -8.03 0.41 -6.05
CA HIS A 10 -9.42 0.56 -5.62
C HIS A 10 -9.85 2.04 -5.56
N HIS A 11 -8.98 2.92 -5.07
CA HIS A 11 -9.26 4.36 -5.02
C HIS A 11 -9.24 5.03 -6.38
N TYR A 12 -8.28 4.67 -7.24
CA TYR A 12 -8.24 5.13 -8.62
C TYR A 12 -9.55 4.80 -9.36
N LEU A 13 -10.02 3.55 -9.26
CA LEU A 13 -11.26 3.10 -9.90
C LEU A 13 -12.51 3.83 -9.39
N LYS A 14 -12.48 4.34 -8.15
CA LYS A 14 -13.52 5.18 -7.57
C LYS A 14 -13.39 6.68 -7.90
N GLY A 15 -12.41 7.05 -8.73
CA GLY A 15 -12.12 8.45 -9.05
C GLY A 15 -11.48 9.24 -7.90
N GLY A 16 -11.01 8.56 -6.85
CA GLY A 16 -10.41 9.18 -5.66
C GLY A 16 -8.94 9.56 -5.83
N MET A 17 -8.30 9.21 -6.95
CA MET A 17 -6.94 9.66 -7.28
C MET A 17 -6.63 9.53 -8.78
N LYS A 18 -5.58 10.22 -9.24
CA LYS A 18 -5.03 10.05 -10.59
C LYS A 18 -4.22 8.75 -10.71
N PHE A 19 -4.18 8.17 -11.91
CA PHE A 19 -3.37 6.98 -12.19
C PHE A 19 -1.90 7.15 -11.78
N SER A 20 -1.31 8.32 -12.02
CA SER A 20 0.08 8.65 -11.65
C SER A 20 0.36 8.72 -10.15
N ALA A 21 -0.68 8.68 -9.30
CA ALA A 21 -0.53 8.62 -7.85
C ALA A 21 -0.36 7.18 -7.32
N ILE A 22 -0.79 6.17 -8.07
CA ILE A 22 -0.67 4.75 -7.70
C ILE A 22 0.78 4.37 -7.37
N PRO A 23 1.77 4.57 -8.28
CA PRO A 23 3.17 4.21 -7.97
C PRO A 23 3.73 4.97 -6.76
N LYS A 24 3.30 6.22 -6.53
CA LYS A 24 3.77 7.03 -5.40
C LYS A 24 3.29 6.49 -4.06
N VAL A 25 2.02 6.08 -3.97
CA VAL A 25 1.50 5.42 -2.75
C VAL A 25 2.25 4.13 -2.50
N ILE A 26 2.46 3.34 -3.55
CA ILE A 26 3.14 2.05 -3.49
C ILE A 26 4.60 2.21 -3.00
N GLU A 27 5.34 3.16 -3.55
CA GLU A 27 6.72 3.49 -3.13
C GLU A 27 6.79 3.96 -1.68
N ASN A 28 5.87 4.82 -1.25
CA ASN A 28 5.84 5.29 0.13
C ASN A 28 5.57 4.17 1.12
N VAL A 29 4.61 3.28 0.82
CA VAL A 29 4.33 2.11 1.68
C VAL A 29 5.55 1.21 1.76
N LEU A 30 6.21 0.94 0.63
CA LEU A 30 7.46 0.17 0.60
C LEU A 30 8.54 0.78 1.48
N SER A 31 8.75 2.09 1.39
CA SER A 31 9.84 2.78 2.10
C SER A 31 9.74 2.63 3.63
N GLY A 32 8.53 2.43 4.15
CA GLY A 32 8.27 2.18 5.58
C GLY A 32 8.11 0.70 5.96
N THR A 33 8.11 -0.22 4.99
CA THR A 33 7.89 -1.65 5.26
C THR A 33 9.21 -2.36 5.53
N LYS A 34 9.30 -3.13 6.62
CA LYS A 34 10.46 -3.96 6.91
C LYS A 34 10.54 -5.12 5.90
N PHE A 35 11.73 -5.32 5.32
CA PHE A 35 12.01 -6.51 4.51
C PHE A 35 12.32 -7.71 5.42
N VAL A 36 11.62 -8.83 5.19
CA VAL A 36 11.85 -10.11 5.86
C VAL A 36 12.14 -11.14 4.78
N ALA A 37 13.34 -11.73 4.80
CA ALA A 37 13.82 -12.61 3.73
C ALA A 37 13.09 -13.96 3.72
N GLU A 38 12.82 -14.51 4.90
CA GLU A 38 12.11 -15.78 5.11
C GLU A 38 10.97 -15.54 6.11
N PRO A 39 9.85 -14.93 5.68
CA PRO A 39 8.79 -14.57 6.59
C PRO A 39 8.00 -15.81 7.02
N THR A 40 7.59 -15.81 8.28
CA THR A 40 6.52 -16.69 8.78
C THR A 40 5.17 -16.28 8.20
N LEU A 41 4.18 -17.18 8.30
CA LEU A 41 2.82 -16.86 7.86
C LEU A 41 2.21 -15.67 8.62
N GLU A 42 2.50 -15.56 9.92
CA GLU A 42 2.09 -14.44 10.77
C GLU A 42 2.69 -13.12 10.27
N GLU A 43 4.00 -13.09 9.99
CA GLU A 43 4.67 -11.90 9.45
C GLU A 43 4.14 -11.50 8.06
N ILE A 44 3.71 -12.45 7.23
CA ILE A 44 3.04 -12.15 5.95
C ILE A 44 1.73 -11.42 6.20
N PHE A 45 0.89 -11.91 7.12
CA PHE A 45 -0.40 -11.27 7.44
C PHE A 45 -0.22 -9.91 8.09
N ASP A 46 0.72 -9.78 9.02
CA ASP A 46 1.03 -8.50 9.65
C ASP A 46 1.53 -7.47 8.62
N THR A 47 2.42 -7.91 7.72
CA THR A 47 2.92 -7.05 6.64
C THR A 47 1.79 -6.63 5.69
N ASP A 48 0.85 -7.52 5.36
CA ASP A 48 -0.32 -7.19 4.53
C ASP A 48 -1.21 -6.15 5.23
N MET A 49 -1.55 -6.35 6.50
CA MET A 49 -2.36 -5.45 7.31
C MET A 49 -1.73 -4.05 7.40
N LEU A 50 -0.46 -3.97 7.78
CA LEU A 50 0.27 -2.71 7.91
C LEU A 50 0.38 -1.98 6.56
N ALA A 51 0.63 -2.72 5.47
CA ALA A 51 0.69 -2.13 4.13
C ALA A 51 -0.66 -1.53 3.70
N ARG A 52 -1.79 -2.17 4.05
CA ARG A 52 -3.13 -1.62 3.79
C ARG A 52 -3.40 -0.37 4.61
N GLU A 53 -3.03 -0.38 5.89
CA GLU A 53 -3.20 0.79 6.76
C GLU A 53 -2.39 1.98 6.23
N GLN A 54 -1.10 1.77 5.95
CA GLN A 54 -0.23 2.82 5.43
C GLN A 54 -0.72 3.33 4.07
N ALA A 55 -1.17 2.46 3.16
CA ALA A 55 -1.73 2.89 1.88
C ALA A 55 -2.99 3.76 2.05
N ASN A 56 -3.83 3.45 3.05
CA ASN A 56 -5.01 4.25 3.37
C ASN A 56 -4.69 5.62 3.98
N ILE A 57 -3.53 5.77 4.62
CA ILE A 57 -3.01 7.05 5.08
C ILE A 57 -2.43 7.82 3.90
N GLU A 58 -1.55 7.19 3.12
CA GLU A 58 -0.83 7.81 2.00
C GLU A 58 -1.76 8.33 0.91
N LYS A 59 -2.82 7.59 0.56
CA LYS A 59 -3.79 8.02 -0.46
C LYS A 59 -4.40 9.39 -0.16
N ARG A 60 -4.50 9.80 1.11
CA ARG A 60 -5.11 11.08 1.51
C ARG A 60 -4.35 12.29 0.97
N LYS A 61 -3.07 12.11 0.61
CA LYS A 61 -2.23 13.13 -0.01
C LYS A 61 -2.57 13.36 -1.50
N PHE A 62 -3.40 12.50 -2.09
CA PHE A 62 -3.72 12.47 -3.52
C PHE A 62 -5.24 12.55 -3.81
N ASN A 63 -6.04 12.80 -2.77
CA ASN A 63 -7.47 13.12 -2.86
C ASN A 63 -7.69 14.58 -3.25
#